data_AF-A0A0A0M3S3-F1
#
_entry.id   AF-A0A0A0M3S3-F1
#
_cell.length_a   1.000
_cell.length_b   1.000
_cell.length_c   1.000
_cell.angle_alpha   90.00
_cell.angle_beta   90.00
_cell.angle_gamma   90.00
#
_symmetry.space_group_name_H-M   'P 1'
#
loop_
_entity.id
_entity.type
_entity.pdbx_description
1 polymer ?
#
loop_
_entity_poly.entity_id
_entity_poly.type
_entity_poly.pdbx_seq_one_letter_code
_entity_poly.pdbx_strand_id
1 'polypeptide(L)'
;MVSARVIIAFRENDRPEPGSDALQRRLDAIAAAAGLDGLAWRRRLATGADLAVATPPLDASGMERLLGHARTRGDVEYAEADAMAAIAGGRMADG
;
A
#
# COMPACT_ATOMS: atom_id res chain seq x y z
N MET A 1 10.18 6.67 -13.83
CA MET A 1 8.89 6.15 -13.35
C MET A 1 9.09 5.75 -11.89
N VAL A 2 8.41 6.42 -10.96
CA VAL A 2 8.64 6.20 -9.52
C VAL A 2 7.73 5.05 -9.07
N SER A 3 8.28 4.00 -8.47
CA SER A 3 7.45 2.92 -7.92
C SER A 3 6.64 3.44 -6.72
N ALA A 4 5.30 3.41 -6.80
CA ALA A 4 4.45 3.78 -5.68
C ALA A 4 4.39 2.65 -4.66
N ARG A 5 5.06 2.86 -3.52
CA ARG A 5 5.15 1.90 -2.42
C ARG A 5 4.23 2.32 -1.28
N VAL A 6 3.53 1.34 -0.73
CA VAL A 6 2.56 1.52 0.37
C VAL A 6 2.89 0.55 1.49
N ILE A 7 2.76 1.02 2.72
CA ILE A 7 2.92 0.24 3.94
C ILE A 7 1.52 0.08 4.56
N ILE A 8 1.11 -1.15 4.85
CA ILE A 8 -0.21 -1.48 5.38
C ILE A 8 -0.04 -2.41 6.58
N ALA A 9 -0.58 -2.04 7.74
CA ALA A 9 -0.66 -2.92 8.90
C ALA A 9 -2.11 -3.38 9.10
N PHE A 10 -2.30 -4.68 9.15
CA PHE A 10 -3.56 -5.29 9.54
C PHE A 10 -3.63 -5.42 11.06
N ARG A 11 -4.85 -5.32 11.61
CA ARG A 11 -5.13 -5.59 13.02
C ARG A 11 -4.61 -6.98 13.40
N GLU A 12 -4.14 -7.14 14.63
CA GLU A 12 -3.48 -8.37 15.08
C GLU A 12 -4.30 -9.64 14.85
N ASN A 13 -5.58 -9.64 15.25
CA ASN A 13 -6.50 -10.77 15.06
C ASN A 13 -6.81 -11.08 13.59
N ASP A 14 -6.57 -10.11 12.71
CA ASP A 14 -6.84 -10.20 11.28
C ASP A 14 -5.55 -10.34 10.48
N ARG A 15 -4.36 -10.37 11.10
CA ARG A 15 -3.10 -10.32 10.36
C ARG A 15 -2.90 -11.61 9.55
N PRO A 16 -2.93 -11.56 8.21
CA PRO A 16 -2.69 -12.75 7.40
C PRO A 16 -1.22 -13.13 7.44
N GLU A 17 -0.93 -14.41 7.17
CA GLU A 17 0.43 -14.88 7.02
C GLU A 17 1.13 -14.17 5.85
N PRO A 18 2.41 -13.81 6.01
CA PRO A 18 3.16 -13.09 4.98
C PRO A 18 3.26 -13.93 3.69
N GLY A 19 2.99 -13.30 2.55
CA GLY A 19 3.02 -13.95 1.23
C GLY A 19 1.88 -14.95 0.96
N SER A 20 0.92 -15.10 1.86
CA SER A 20 -0.23 -16.00 1.67
C SER A 20 -1.25 -15.45 0.66
N ASP A 21 -2.04 -16.34 0.06
CA ASP A 21 -3.19 -15.96 -0.78
C ASP A 21 -4.24 -15.14 -0.03
N ALA A 22 -4.33 -15.30 1.30
CA ALA A 22 -5.21 -14.49 2.14
C ALA A 22 -4.72 -13.04 2.22
N LEU A 23 -3.40 -12.82 2.33
CA LEU A 23 -2.81 -11.49 2.27
C LEU A 23 -3.01 -10.86 0.89
N GLN A 24 -2.73 -11.61 -0.18
CA GLN A 24 -2.88 -11.09 -1.54
C GLN A 24 -4.33 -10.67 -1.81
N ARG A 25 -5.33 -11.49 -1.45
CA ARG A 25 -6.75 -11.13 -1.59
C ARG A 25 -7.14 -9.84 -0.85
N ARG A 26 -6.56 -9.58 0.32
CA ARG A 26 -6.82 -8.31 1.04
C ARG A 26 -6.19 -7.12 0.33
N LEU A 27 -4.97 -7.27 -0.16
CA LEU A 27 -4.28 -6.26 -0.95
C LEU A 27 -5.03 -5.95 -2.25
N ASP A 28 -5.55 -6.97 -2.94
CA ASP A 28 -6.37 -6.80 -4.15
C ASP A 28 -7.69 -6.09 -3.85
N ALA A 29 -8.34 -6.41 -2.72
CA ALA A 29 -9.55 -5.70 -2.32
C ALA A 29 -9.31 -4.22 -1.98
N ILE A 30 -8.14 -3.89 -1.42
CA ILE A 30 -7.72 -2.50 -1.18
C ILE A 30 -7.44 -1.79 -2.52
N ALA A 31 -6.74 -2.46 -3.45
CA ALA A 31 -6.43 -1.95 -4.77
C ALA A 31 -7.70 -1.66 -5.58
N ALA A 32 -8.63 -2.62 -5.64
CA ALA A 32 -9.88 -2.51 -6.38
C ALA A 32 -10.77 -1.36 -5.86
N ALA A 33 -10.84 -1.16 -4.54
CA ALA A 33 -11.56 -0.04 -3.95
C ALA A 33 -11.01 1.32 -4.39
N ALA A 34 -9.71 1.40 -4.68
CA ALA A 34 -9.03 2.58 -5.18
C ALA A 34 -8.98 2.68 -6.73
N GLY A 35 -9.61 1.74 -7.44
CA GLY A 35 -9.63 1.69 -8.90
C GLY A 35 -8.30 1.25 -9.53
N LEU A 36 -7.51 0.44 -8.81
CA LEU A 36 -6.21 -0.06 -9.26
C LEU A 36 -6.30 -1.53 -9.69
N ASP A 37 -5.40 -1.96 -10.58
CA ASP A 37 -5.29 -3.35 -11.01
C ASP A 37 -4.85 -4.28 -9.87
N GLY A 38 -3.94 -3.80 -9.00
CA GLY A 38 -3.47 -4.60 -7.88
C GLY A 38 -2.35 -3.97 -7.06
N LEU A 39 -2.10 -4.60 -5.91
CA LEU A 39 -0.96 -4.34 -5.05
C LEU A 39 -0.12 -5.61 -4.94
N ALA A 40 1.15 -5.53 -5.33
CA ALA A 40 2.09 -6.65 -5.22
C ALA A 40 2.79 -6.61 -3.86
N TRP A 41 2.56 -7.63 -3.02
CA TRP A 41 3.29 -7.78 -1.76
C TRP A 41 4.79 -7.94 -2.01
N ARG A 42 5.63 -7.35 -1.14
CA ARG A 42 7.08 -7.44 -1.24
C ARG A 42 7.71 -8.12 -0.03
N ARG A 43 7.38 -7.64 1.16
CA ARG A 43 7.88 -8.19 2.43
C ARG A 43 7.09 -7.67 3.61
N ARG A 44 7.21 -8.36 4.73
CA ARG A 44 6.83 -7.85 6.04
C ARG A 44 7.99 -7.06 6.67
N LEU A 45 7.67 -5.94 7.30
CA LEU A 45 8.62 -5.10 8.03
C LEU A 45 8.78 -5.61 9.47
N ALA A 46 9.84 -5.16 10.16
CA ALA A 46 10.07 -5.51 11.56
C ALA A 46 8.95 -5.02 12.49
N THR A 47 8.19 -3.99 12.09
CA THR A 47 6.99 -3.50 12.79
C THR A 47 5.78 -4.41 12.63
N GLY A 48 5.86 -5.46 11.81
CA GLY A 48 4.73 -6.33 11.48
C GLY A 48 3.85 -5.82 10.32
N ALA A 49 4.07 -4.60 9.84
CA ALA A 49 3.37 -4.06 8.67
C ALA A 49 3.89 -4.68 7.36
N ASP A 50 3.03 -4.75 6.35
CA ASP A 50 3.34 -5.28 5.03
C ASP A 50 3.65 -4.16 4.04
N LEU A 51 4.77 -4.30 3.34
CA LEU A 51 5.14 -3.43 2.24
C LEU A 51 4.59 -4.02 0.93
N ALA A 52 3.85 -3.22 0.19
CA ALA A 52 3.36 -3.54 -1.14
C ALA A 52 3.72 -2.44 -2.17
N VAL A 53 3.67 -2.81 -3.45
CA VAL A 53 3.92 -1.91 -4.58
C VAL A 53 2.68 -1.87 -5.46
N ALA A 54 2.20 -0.68 -5.78
CA ALA A 54 1.12 -0.50 -6.75
C ALA A 54 1.63 -0.68 -8.18
N THR A 55 0.81 -1.36 -8.99
CA THR A 55 1.04 -1.50 -10.43
C THR A 55 -0.27 -1.19 -11.16
N PRO A 56 -0.31 -0.21 -12.09
CA PRO A 56 0.78 0.73 -12.41
C PRO A 56 1.16 1.65 -11.23
N PRO A 57 2.32 2.33 -11.28
CA PRO A 57 2.69 3.30 -10.25
C PRO A 57 1.69 4.46 -10.18
N LEU A 58 1.52 5.00 -8.97
CA LEU A 58 0.52 6.01 -8.62
C LEU A 58 1.15 7.41 -8.49
N ASP A 59 0.43 8.41 -8.96
CA ASP A 59 0.63 9.81 -8.58
C ASP A 59 0.04 10.11 -7.19
N ALA A 60 0.31 11.32 -6.67
CA ALA A 60 -0.10 11.74 -5.33
C ALA A 60 -1.59 11.53 -5.05
N SER A 61 -2.47 11.97 -5.95
CA SER A 61 -3.93 11.79 -5.78
C SER A 61 -4.35 10.32 -5.84
N GLY A 62 -3.64 9.47 -6.57
CA GLY A 62 -3.88 8.02 -6.59
C GLY A 62 -3.50 7.38 -5.26
N MET A 63 -2.35 7.77 -4.70
CA MET A 63 -1.91 7.34 -3.38
C MET A 63 -2.88 7.80 -2.28
N GLU A 64 -3.34 9.06 -2.31
CA GLU A 64 -4.30 9.56 -1.31
C GLU A 64 -5.62 8.77 -1.33
N ARG A 65 -6.15 8.44 -2.51
CA ARG A 65 -7.34 7.60 -2.64
C ARG A 65 -7.10 6.21 -2.07
N LEU A 66 -5.98 5.57 -2.44
CA LEU A 66 -5.60 4.25 -1.93
C LEU A 66 -5.54 4.23 -0.39
N LEU A 67 -4.86 5.20 0.20
CA LEU A 67 -4.73 5.32 1.65
C LEU A 67 -6.06 5.62 2.32
N GLY A 68 -6.90 6.47 1.72
CA GLY A 68 -8.25 6.73 2.18
C GLY A 68 -9.08 5.45 2.26
N HIS A 69 -9.12 4.67 1.18
CA HIS A 69 -9.84 3.40 1.15
C HIS A 69 -9.27 2.40 2.15
N ALA A 70 -7.95 2.22 2.21
CA ALA A 70 -7.32 1.29 3.15
C ALA A 70 -7.70 1.61 4.60
N ARG A 71 -7.65 2.89 5.00
CA ARG A 71 -7.95 3.34 6.38
C ARG A 71 -9.42 3.21 6.76
N THR A 72 -10.34 3.17 5.79
CA THR A 72 -11.77 2.93 6.05
C THR A 72 -12.10 1.46 6.31
N ARG A 73 -11.17 0.53 6.06
CA ARG A 73 -11.42 -0.89 6.27
C ARG A 73 -11.28 -1.28 7.73
N GLY A 74 -12.19 -2.12 8.21
CA GLY A 74 -12.19 -2.59 9.60
C GLY A 74 -10.97 -3.47 9.96
N ASP A 75 -10.37 -4.17 9.00
CA ASP A 75 -9.22 -5.06 9.20
C ASP A 75 -7.86 -4.34 9.15
N VAL A 76 -7.84 -3.08 8.73
CA VAL A 76 -6.61 -2.27 8.64
C VAL A 76 -6.47 -1.44 9.92
N GLU A 77 -5.32 -1.56 10.57
CA GLU A 77 -4.94 -0.72 11.71
C GLU A 77 -4.27 0.57 11.22
N TYR A 78 -3.46 0.46 10.17
CA TYR A 78 -2.61 1.56 9.69
C TYR A 78 -2.30 1.43 8.20
N ALA A 79 -2.21 2.57 7.51
CA ALA A 79 -1.73 2.64 6.13
C ALA A 79 -1.04 3.97 5.82
N GLU A 80 0.10 3.92 5.14
CA GLU A 80 0.86 5.10 4.69
C GLU A 80 1.60 4.87 3.36
N ALA A 81 1.99 5.97 2.71
CA ALA A 81 2.94 5.93 1.61
C ALA A 81 4.36 5.70 2.16
N ASP A 82 5.17 4.89 1.50
CA ASP A 82 6.58 4.73 1.85
C ASP A 82 7.33 6.04 1.56
N ALA A 83 7.74 6.75 2.61
CA ALA A 83 8.39 8.05 2.50
C ALA A 83 9.68 8.02 1.64
N MET A 84 10.39 6.90 1.61
CA MET A 84 11.58 6.72 0.75
C MET A 84 11.22 6.72 -0.74
N ALA A 85 10.06 6.16 -1.11
CA ALA A 85 9.53 6.29 -2.46
C ALA A 85 9.05 7.72 -2.78
N ALA A 86 8.46 8.41 -1.79
CA ALA A 86 7.98 9.79 -1.96
C ALA A 86 9.12 10.78 -2.25
N ILE A 87 10.27 10.64 -1.58
CA ILE A 87 11.45 11.49 -1.83
C ILE A 87 12.02 11.28 -3.25
N ALA A 88 11.96 10.05 -3.76
CA ALA A 88 12.39 9.74 -5.13
C ALA A 88 11.45 10.33 -6.20
N GLY A 89 10.17 10.57 -5.88
CA GLY A 89 9.20 11.19 -6.77
C GLY A 89 9.09 12.71 -6.68
N GLY A 90 9.52 13.30 -5.56
CA GLY A 90 9.46 14.74 -5.32
C GLY A 90 10.53 15.58 -6.04
N ARG A 91 11.60 14.97 -6.57
CA ARG A 91 12.70 15.75 -7.20
C ARG A 91 12.45 16.17 -8.66
N MET A 92 11.22 16.10 -9.16
CA MET A 92 10.86 16.62 -10.50
C MET A 92 9.71 17.65 -10.46
N ALA A 93 9.54 18.38 -9.36
CA ALA A 93 8.53 19.42 -9.23
C ALA A 93 9.06 20.77 -8.71
N ASP A 94 10.37 21.00 -8.76
CA ASP A 94 10.97 22.30 -8.49
C ASP A 94 11.98 22.59 -9.61
N GLY A 95 11.72 23.67 -10.35
CA GLY A 95 12.50 24.12 -11.52
C GLY A 95 13.85 24.72 -11.18
#